data_AF-A0A7J4L9N8-F1
#
_entry.id   AF-A0A7J4L9N8-F1
#
_cell.length_a   1.000
_cell.length_b   1.000
_cell.length_c   1.000
_cell.angle_alpha   90.00
_cell.angle_beta   90.00
_cell.angle_gamma   90.00
#
_symmetry.space_group_name_H-M   'P 1'
#
loop_
_entity.id
_entity.type
_entity.pdbx_description
1 polymer ?
#
loop_
_entity_poly.entity_id
_entity_poly.type
_entity_poly.pdbx_seq_one_letter_code
_entity_poly.pdbx_strand_id
1 'polypeptide(L)'
;MKSEIRIIGFDDCPFDKFNDKEVKIIGTIFRGGKSLDGVVSTIIAIDGIDATEKLSSLIQTTKFRPQLQAILLDGITMGGFNVIDIHVLAKTTNLPVIVVMRNLPDFQKIKNALTKLEMNDRFALMEKAGIPIKHNNIYFQCAAISKDEAKAILSLTTIHADIPEPIRIAHLIAAGITKGESSGDA
;
A
#
# COMPACT_ATOMS: atom_id res chain seq x y z
N MET A 1 -7.66 -21.34 0.61
CA MET A 1 -6.82 -20.42 1.41
C MET A 1 -7.25 -20.52 2.87
N LYS A 2 -6.32 -20.50 3.83
CA LYS A 2 -6.69 -20.51 5.26
C LYS A 2 -7.36 -19.17 5.61
N SER A 3 -8.44 -19.19 6.40
CA SER A 3 -9.17 -17.98 6.79
C SER A 3 -8.38 -17.05 7.72
N GLU A 4 -7.32 -17.57 8.34
CA GLU A 4 -6.53 -16.88 9.38
C GLU A 4 -5.12 -16.46 8.91
N ILE A 5 -4.92 -16.22 7.62
CA ILE A 5 -3.64 -15.68 7.15
C ILE A 5 -3.39 -14.29 7.73
N ARG A 6 -2.14 -14.00 8.11
CA ARG A 6 -1.77 -12.66 8.59
C ARG A 6 -1.27 -11.79 7.45
N ILE A 7 -1.89 -10.64 7.31
CA ILE A 7 -1.67 -9.72 6.20
C ILE A 7 -1.37 -8.36 6.79
N ILE A 8 -0.41 -7.65 6.19
CA ILE A 8 -0.13 -6.27 6.54
C ILE A 8 -0.68 -5.35 5.45
N GLY A 9 -1.47 -4.35 5.82
CA GLY A 9 -1.93 -3.28 4.92
C GLY A 9 -1.29 -1.96 5.29
N PHE A 10 -0.91 -1.17 4.29
CA PHE A 10 -0.30 0.15 4.50
C PHE A 10 -1.10 1.27 3.86
N ASP A 11 -1.08 2.41 4.52
CA ASP A 11 -1.55 3.70 4.00
C ASP A 11 -0.73 4.87 4.60
N ASP A 12 -0.70 6.01 3.92
CA ASP A 12 0.02 7.21 4.36
C ASP A 12 -0.86 8.18 5.17
N CYS A 13 -0.25 8.83 6.15
CA CYS A 13 -0.88 9.91 6.89
C CYS A 13 -1.17 11.09 5.96
N PRO A 14 -2.26 11.83 6.17
CA PRO A 14 -2.45 13.12 5.52
C PRO A 14 -1.23 14.03 5.72
N PHE A 15 -0.85 14.80 4.70
CA PHE A 15 0.31 15.69 4.73
C PHE A 15 0.10 16.89 3.80
N ASP A 16 0.84 17.96 4.06
CA ASP A 16 0.89 19.14 3.21
C ASP A 16 2.06 19.03 2.23
N LYS A 17 1.74 18.85 0.94
CA LYS A 17 2.73 18.68 -0.14
C LYS A 17 3.71 19.85 -0.30
N PHE A 18 3.39 21.04 0.21
CA PHE A 18 4.22 22.23 0.05
C PHE A 18 5.07 22.53 1.28
N ASN A 19 4.64 22.07 2.45
CA ASN A 19 5.28 22.42 3.73
C ASN A 19 5.99 21.24 4.38
N ASP A 20 5.47 20.03 4.20
CA ASP A 20 6.05 18.82 4.79
C ASP A 20 7.13 18.24 3.89
N LYS A 21 8.17 17.67 4.51
CA LYS A 21 9.26 16.97 3.81
C LYS A 21 9.17 15.46 3.96
N GLU A 22 8.45 15.01 4.96
CA GLU A 22 8.32 13.62 5.34
C GLU A 22 6.86 13.32 5.69
N VAL A 23 6.44 12.09 5.44
CA VAL A 23 5.11 11.60 5.81
C VAL A 23 5.23 10.30 6.60
N LYS A 24 4.37 10.15 7.60
CA LYS A 24 4.26 8.92 8.37
C LYS A 24 3.43 7.91 7.61
N ILE A 25 3.90 6.67 7.55
CA ILE A 25 3.17 5.54 6.97
C ILE A 25 2.69 4.64 8.09
N ILE A 26 1.43 4.24 8.04
CA ILE A 26 0.81 3.32 8.99
C ILE A 26 0.68 1.95 8.34
N GLY A 27 1.14 0.92 9.04
CA GLY A 27 0.92 -0.48 8.68
C GLY A 27 0.04 -1.17 9.70
N THR A 28 -1.02 -1.85 9.28
CA THR A 28 -1.87 -2.64 10.18
C THR A 28 -1.81 -4.11 9.83
N ILE A 29 -1.66 -4.95 10.85
CA ILE A 29 -1.55 -6.39 10.72
C ILE A 29 -2.89 -6.99 11.11
N PHE A 30 -3.50 -7.70 10.17
CA PHE A 30 -4.77 -8.38 10.38
C PHE A 30 -4.64 -9.88 10.25
N ARG A 31 -5.49 -10.60 10.98
CA ARG A 31 -5.79 -12.00 10.75
C ARG A 31 -7.05 -12.13 9.91
N GLY A 32 -6.89 -12.58 8.66
CA GLY A 32 -7.94 -12.46 7.64
C GLY A 32 -8.32 -10.99 7.46
N GLY A 33 -9.62 -10.69 7.41
CA GLY A 33 -10.14 -9.32 7.48
C GLY A 33 -10.76 -8.93 8.84
N LYS A 34 -10.66 -9.78 9.88
CA LYS A 34 -11.55 -9.65 11.05
C LYS A 34 -10.89 -9.13 12.32
N SER A 35 -9.62 -9.44 12.55
CA SER A 35 -8.94 -9.13 13.80
C SER A 35 -7.68 -8.33 13.55
N LEU A 36 -7.56 -7.16 14.16
CA LEU A 36 -6.35 -6.36 14.20
C LEU A 36 -5.38 -6.97 15.23
N ASP A 37 -4.30 -7.57 14.75
CA ASP A 37 -3.26 -8.20 15.60
C ASP A 37 -2.14 -7.20 15.95
N GLY A 38 -1.98 -6.11 15.20
CA GLY A 38 -0.97 -5.10 15.50
C GLY A 38 -0.93 -3.90 14.55
N VAL A 39 -0.21 -2.86 14.97
CA VAL A 39 0.03 -1.65 14.18
C VAL A 39 1.53 -1.35 14.22
N VAL A 40 2.08 -0.95 13.08
CA VAL A 40 3.45 -0.50 12.89
C VAL A 40 3.45 0.84 12.17
N SER A 41 4.55 1.58 12.24
CA SER A 41 4.70 2.81 11.46
C SER A 41 6.15 3.04 11.06
N THR A 42 6.33 3.81 9.99
CA THR A 42 7.63 4.33 9.57
C THR A 42 7.44 5.74 9.01
N ILE A 43 8.53 6.40 8.62
CA ILE A 43 8.51 7.71 7.98
C ILE A 43 9.26 7.59 6.66
N ILE A 44 8.71 8.18 5.60
CA ILE A 44 9.31 8.26 4.27
C ILE A 44 9.39 9.72 3.83
N ALA A 45 10.28 10.02 2.89
CA ALA A 45 10.33 11.34 2.27
C ALA A 45 9.14 11.56 1.33
N ILE A 46 8.57 12.77 1.32
CA ILE A 46 7.54 13.16 0.33
C ILE A 46 8.20 13.29 -1.05
N ASP A 47 7.57 12.73 -2.07
CA ASP A 47 8.07 12.62 -3.45
C ASP A 47 9.48 11.99 -3.58
N GLY A 48 9.92 11.27 -2.54
CA GLY A 48 11.25 10.67 -2.44
C GLY A 48 11.44 9.38 -3.24
N ILE A 49 12.45 8.60 -2.82
CA ILE A 49 12.78 7.28 -3.38
C ILE A 49 12.94 6.18 -2.33
N ASP A 50 12.66 6.51 -1.08
CA ASP A 50 12.93 5.66 0.08
C ASP A 50 11.74 4.78 0.48
N ALA A 51 10.56 4.93 -0.12
CA ALA A 51 9.37 4.18 0.31
C ALA A 51 9.59 2.66 0.27
N THR A 52 10.18 2.14 -0.82
CA THR A 52 10.46 0.70 -0.97
C THR A 52 11.41 0.20 0.13
N GLU A 53 12.47 0.95 0.42
CA GLU A 53 13.51 0.58 1.39
C GLU A 53 12.98 0.66 2.82
N LYS A 54 12.28 1.75 3.16
CA LYS A 54 11.66 1.97 4.48
C LYS A 54 10.59 0.93 4.80
N LEU A 55 9.71 0.61 3.86
CA LEU A 55 8.72 -0.45 4.05
C LEU A 55 9.38 -1.83 4.19
N SER A 56 10.37 -2.13 3.35
CA SER A 56 11.11 -3.40 3.44
C SER A 56 11.81 -3.57 4.79
N SER A 57 12.44 -2.51 5.30
CA SER A 57 13.11 -2.49 6.61
C SER A 57 12.11 -2.68 7.75
N LEU A 58 11.00 -1.94 7.72
CA LEU A 58 9.92 -2.05 8.72
C LEU A 58 9.35 -3.48 8.78
N ILE A 59 9.04 -4.06 7.62
CA ILE A 59 8.48 -5.40 7.52
C ILE A 59 9.46 -6.47 8.00
N GLN A 60 10.75 -6.34 7.74
CA GLN A 60 11.75 -7.31 8.19
C GLN A 60 12.04 -7.23 9.69
N THR A 61 12.00 -6.04 10.27
CA THR A 61 12.38 -5.81 11.67
C THR A 61 11.21 -5.95 12.65
N THR A 62 9.96 -5.89 12.17
CA THR A 62 8.81 -6.05 13.05
C THR A 62 8.69 -7.47 13.62
N LYS A 63 8.27 -7.58 14.89
CA LYS A 63 7.99 -8.86 15.56
C LYS A 63 6.94 -9.72 14.86
N PHE A 64 6.10 -9.12 14.01
CA PHE A 64 5.06 -9.83 13.26
C PHE A 64 5.59 -10.55 12.03
N ARG A 65 6.81 -10.22 11.55
CA ARG A 65 7.40 -10.73 10.30
C ARG A 65 7.27 -12.24 10.11
N PRO A 66 7.54 -13.11 11.10
CA PRO A 66 7.51 -14.57 10.88
C PRO A 66 6.15 -15.12 10.47
N GLN A 67 5.06 -14.37 10.72
CA GLN A 67 3.69 -14.83 10.52
C GLN A 67 3.00 -14.14 9.33
N LEU A 68 3.56 -13.05 8.81
CA LEU A 68 3.04 -12.33 7.66
C LEU A 68 3.09 -13.21 6.41
N GLN A 69 2.04 -13.13 5.59
CA GLN A 69 1.89 -13.92 4.37
C GLN A 69 1.63 -13.08 3.12
N ALA A 70 1.25 -11.80 3.27
CA ALA A 70 1.09 -10.88 2.15
C ALA A 70 1.14 -9.41 2.62
N ILE A 71 1.43 -8.53 1.67
CA ILE A 71 1.45 -7.08 1.84
C ILE A 71 0.36 -6.47 0.94
N LEU A 72 -0.46 -5.59 1.50
CA LEU A 72 -1.44 -4.78 0.79
C LEU A 72 -1.02 -3.31 0.84
N LEU A 73 -1.13 -2.60 -0.28
CA LEU A 73 -0.79 -1.17 -0.39
C LEU A 73 -2.00 -0.40 -0.95
N ASP A 74 -2.28 0.79 -0.40
CA ASP A 74 -3.21 1.74 -1.01
C ASP A 74 -2.52 2.52 -2.14
N GLY A 75 -2.63 2.02 -3.37
CA GLY A 75 -1.89 2.54 -4.50
C GLY A 75 -0.40 2.15 -4.52
N ILE A 76 0.26 2.48 -5.64
CA ILE A 76 1.68 2.15 -5.87
C ILE A 76 2.62 3.24 -5.35
N THR A 77 2.07 4.35 -4.90
CA THR A 77 2.82 5.51 -4.42
C THR A 77 2.34 5.88 -3.04
N MET A 78 3.26 6.29 -2.17
CA MET A 78 2.94 6.86 -0.86
C MET A 78 3.65 8.20 -0.72
N GLY A 79 3.11 9.13 0.07
CA GLY A 79 3.75 10.44 0.24
C GLY A 79 3.93 11.20 -1.07
N GLY A 80 2.94 11.14 -1.96
CA GLY A 80 3.02 11.78 -3.28
C GLY A 80 3.55 10.82 -4.35
N PHE A 81 4.65 11.15 -5.00
CA PHE A 81 5.31 10.39 -6.06
C PHE A 81 6.46 9.51 -5.57
N ASN A 82 6.50 9.15 -4.28
CA ASN A 82 7.45 8.15 -3.78
C ASN A 82 6.94 6.74 -4.18
N VAL A 83 7.33 6.32 -5.39
CA VAL A 83 6.86 5.07 -6.01
C VAL A 83 7.49 3.86 -5.33
N ILE A 84 6.64 2.89 -5.01
CA ILE A 84 7.04 1.61 -4.43
C ILE A 84 7.33 0.62 -5.58
N ASP A 85 8.57 0.10 -5.64
CA ASP A 85 8.89 -1.03 -6.52
C ASP A 85 8.39 -2.32 -5.85
N ILE A 86 7.18 -2.74 -6.24
CA ILE A 86 6.52 -3.91 -5.66
C ILE A 86 7.29 -5.21 -5.88
N HIS A 87 8.13 -5.30 -6.91
CA HIS A 87 8.95 -6.48 -7.17
C HIS A 87 10.15 -6.54 -6.24
N VAL A 88 10.79 -5.38 -6.01
CA VAL A 88 11.88 -5.27 -5.03
C VAL A 88 11.35 -5.49 -3.62
N LEU A 89 10.20 -4.88 -3.28
CA LEU A 89 9.54 -5.09 -2.00
C LEU A 89 9.21 -6.58 -1.78
N ALA A 90 8.61 -7.24 -2.77
CA ALA A 90 8.25 -8.66 -2.68
C ALA A 90 9.50 -9.55 -2.51
N LYS A 91 10.54 -9.28 -3.31
CA LYS A 91 11.81 -10.03 -3.24
C LYS A 91 12.51 -9.85 -1.89
N THR A 92 12.57 -8.62 -1.40
CA THR A 92 13.31 -8.27 -0.17
C THR A 92 12.61 -8.79 1.07
N THR A 93 11.29 -8.72 1.10
CA THR A 93 10.49 -9.21 2.22
C THR A 93 10.17 -10.69 2.12
N ASN A 94 10.36 -11.32 0.96
CA ASN A 94 9.89 -12.67 0.65
C ASN A 94 8.37 -12.83 0.93
N LEU A 95 7.60 -11.81 0.57
CA LEU A 95 6.14 -11.76 0.70
C LEU A 95 5.52 -11.29 -0.62
N PRO A 96 4.38 -11.85 -1.03
CA PRO A 96 3.63 -11.30 -2.14
C PRO A 96 3.09 -9.90 -1.81
N VAL A 97 3.05 -9.05 -2.82
CA VAL A 97 2.58 -7.67 -2.72
C VAL A 97 1.36 -7.49 -3.61
N ILE A 98 0.31 -6.87 -3.09
CA ILE A 98 -0.90 -6.52 -3.83
C ILE A 98 -1.15 -5.02 -3.62
N VAL A 99 -1.16 -4.28 -4.72
CA VAL A 99 -1.53 -2.86 -4.74
C VAL A 99 -3.01 -2.78 -5.05
N VAL A 100 -3.77 -2.01 -4.27
CA VAL A 100 -5.20 -1.81 -4.44
C VAL A 100 -5.48 -0.37 -4.83
N MET A 101 -6.41 -0.16 -5.75
CA MET A 101 -6.83 1.16 -6.20
C MET A 101 -8.35 1.16 -6.40
N ARG A 102 -9.04 2.20 -5.92
CA ARG A 102 -10.48 2.38 -6.15
C ARG A 102 -10.81 2.64 -7.63
N ASN A 103 -9.99 3.47 -8.27
CA ASN A 103 -10.18 3.91 -9.64
C ASN A 103 -8.94 3.60 -10.48
N LEU A 104 -9.14 3.39 -11.77
CA LEU A 104 -8.03 3.24 -12.70
C LEU A 104 -7.28 4.58 -12.84
N PRO A 105 -5.97 4.64 -12.58
CA PRO A 105 -5.21 5.86 -12.73
C PRO A 105 -5.10 6.28 -14.21
N ASP A 106 -5.18 7.59 -14.45
CA ASP A 106 -4.90 8.17 -15.76
C ASP A 106 -3.39 8.25 -15.96
N PHE A 107 -2.81 7.16 -16.48
CA PHE A 107 -1.36 7.04 -16.70
C PHE A 107 -0.80 8.15 -17.59
N GLN A 108 -1.58 8.68 -18.54
CA GLN A 108 -1.13 9.77 -19.41
C GLN A 108 -1.00 11.08 -18.62
N LYS A 109 -1.98 11.40 -17.77
CA LYS A 109 -1.89 12.56 -16.88
C LYS A 109 -0.74 12.41 -15.88
N ILE A 110 -0.56 11.23 -15.31
CA ILE A 110 0.55 10.96 -14.38
C ILE A 110 1.90 11.16 -15.07
N LYS A 111 2.08 10.59 -16.27
CA LYS A 111 3.30 10.78 -17.07
C LYS A 111 3.59 12.26 -17.31
N ASN A 112 2.58 13.01 -17.74
CA ASN A 112 2.72 14.45 -17.98
C ASN A 112 3.07 15.22 -16.71
N ALA A 113 2.50 14.85 -15.55
CA ALA A 113 2.83 15.47 -14.27
C ALA A 113 4.27 15.17 -13.85
N LEU A 114 4.70 13.91 -13.94
CA LEU A 114 6.06 13.48 -13.63
C LEU A 114 7.10 14.18 -14.52
N THR A 115 6.81 14.35 -15.81
CA THR A 115 7.70 15.09 -16.72
C THR A 115 7.84 16.55 -16.32
N LYS A 116 6.76 17.22 -15.90
CA LYS A 116 6.81 18.61 -15.41
C LYS A 116 7.60 18.76 -14.12
N LEU A 117 7.60 17.73 -13.28
CA LEU A 117 8.32 17.68 -12.01
C LEU A 117 9.74 17.11 -12.15
N GLU A 118 10.20 16.82 -13.37
CA GLU A 118 11.50 16.20 -13.66
C GLU A 118 11.72 14.83 -12.99
N MET A 119 10.63 14.12 -12.64
CA MET A 119 10.62 12.81 -11.96
C MET A 119 10.33 11.65 -12.92
N ASN A 120 10.95 11.65 -14.10
CA ASN A 120 10.61 10.71 -15.18
C ASN A 120 10.96 9.24 -14.84
N ASP A 121 11.92 9.02 -13.94
CA ASP A 121 12.34 7.70 -13.47
C ASP A 121 11.22 6.95 -12.72
N ARG A 122 10.30 7.68 -12.09
CA ARG A 122 9.13 7.13 -11.39
C ARG A 122 8.17 6.38 -12.31
N PHE A 123 8.04 6.83 -13.56
CA PHE A 123 7.08 6.23 -14.49
C PHE A 123 7.46 4.79 -14.86
N ALA A 124 8.75 4.52 -15.03
CA ALA A 124 9.24 3.18 -15.34
C ALA A 124 8.90 2.17 -14.24
N LEU A 125 8.92 2.59 -12.97
CA LEU A 125 8.50 1.76 -11.84
C LEU A 125 7.00 1.46 -11.86
N MET A 126 6.18 2.46 -12.22
CA MET A 126 4.74 2.29 -12.37
C MET A 126 4.39 1.30 -13.50
N GLU A 127 5.09 1.41 -14.64
CA GLU A 127 4.92 0.47 -15.77
C GLU A 127 5.34 -0.95 -15.38
N LYS A 128 6.45 -1.09 -14.63
CA LYS A 128 6.96 -2.38 -14.16
C LYS A 128 5.98 -3.13 -13.27
N ALA A 129 5.09 -2.42 -12.55
CA ALA A 129 4.05 -3.06 -11.74
C ALA A 129 2.94 -3.76 -12.56
N GLY A 130 2.91 -3.52 -13.88
CA GLY A 130 2.00 -4.18 -14.80
C GLY A 130 0.65 -3.47 -14.93
N ILE A 131 -0.26 -4.05 -15.72
CA ILE A 131 -1.57 -3.44 -15.99
C ILE A 131 -2.52 -3.73 -14.82
N PRO A 132 -3.21 -2.71 -14.26
CA PRO A 132 -4.23 -2.94 -13.23
C PRO A 132 -5.36 -3.86 -13.71
N ILE A 133 -5.74 -4.81 -12.85
CA ILE A 133 -6.76 -5.83 -13.11
C ILE A 133 -7.99 -5.47 -12.30
N LYS A 134 -9.17 -5.47 -12.94
CA LYS A 134 -10.44 -5.24 -12.25
C LYS A 134 -10.81 -6.43 -11.35
N HIS A 135 -11.24 -6.15 -10.13
CA HIS A 135 -11.82 -7.09 -9.19
C HIS A 135 -12.94 -6.38 -8.41
N ASN A 136 -14.19 -6.79 -8.64
CA ASN A 136 -15.36 -6.07 -8.11
C ASN A 136 -15.32 -4.57 -8.46
N ASN A 137 -15.37 -3.69 -7.45
CA ASN A 137 -15.34 -2.24 -7.57
C ASN A 137 -13.94 -1.64 -7.44
N ILE A 138 -12.90 -2.47 -7.35
CA ILE A 138 -11.50 -2.04 -7.26
C ILE A 138 -10.68 -2.54 -8.46
N TYR A 139 -9.49 -1.99 -8.57
CA TYR A 139 -8.43 -2.44 -9.45
C TYR A 139 -7.23 -2.86 -8.59
N PHE A 140 -6.46 -3.83 -9.06
CA PHE A 140 -5.26 -4.24 -8.35
C PHE A 140 -4.11 -4.59 -9.28
N GLN A 141 -2.89 -4.46 -8.77
CA GLN A 141 -1.67 -5.01 -9.36
C GLN A 141 -1.03 -5.94 -8.32
N CYS A 142 -0.19 -6.88 -8.76
CA CYS A 142 0.44 -7.81 -7.82
C CYS A 142 1.83 -8.27 -8.28
N ALA A 143 2.68 -8.60 -7.31
CA ALA A 143 3.99 -9.18 -7.51
C ALA A 143 4.20 -10.42 -6.63
N ALA A 144 4.94 -11.39 -7.15
CA ALA A 144 5.24 -12.68 -6.49
C ALA A 144 4.01 -13.50 -6.07
N ILE A 145 2.88 -13.35 -6.78
CA ILE A 145 1.64 -14.10 -6.55
C ILE A 145 0.85 -14.23 -7.85
N SER A 146 0.04 -15.29 -7.97
CA SER A 146 -0.90 -15.41 -9.08
C SER A 146 -2.08 -14.44 -8.93
N LYS A 147 -2.71 -14.09 -10.06
CA LYS A 147 -3.88 -13.20 -10.08
C LYS A 147 -5.05 -13.78 -9.28
N ASP A 148 -5.25 -15.09 -9.33
CA ASP A 148 -6.37 -15.75 -8.65
C ASP A 148 -6.15 -15.86 -7.14
N GLU A 149 -4.91 -16.10 -6.70
CA GLU A 149 -4.56 -16.03 -5.28
C GLU A 149 -4.67 -14.60 -4.74
N ALA A 150 -4.24 -13.58 -5.50
CA ALA A 150 -4.41 -12.19 -5.12
C ALA A 150 -5.90 -11.83 -4.94
N LYS A 151 -6.77 -12.23 -5.87
CA LYS A 151 -8.23 -12.06 -5.74
C LYS A 151 -8.77 -12.77 -4.50
N ALA A 152 -8.30 -13.98 -4.20
CA ALA A 152 -8.73 -14.72 -3.02
C ALA A 152 -8.31 -14.02 -1.71
N ILE A 153 -7.11 -13.43 -1.66
CA ILE A 153 -6.66 -12.60 -0.53
C ILE A 153 -7.57 -11.37 -0.40
N LEU A 154 -7.78 -10.62 -1.49
CA LEU A 154 -8.62 -9.43 -1.49
C LEU A 154 -10.04 -9.72 -1.03
N SER A 155 -10.66 -10.80 -1.53
CA SER A 155 -11.99 -11.22 -1.09
C SER A 155 -12.04 -11.68 0.36
N LEU A 156 -10.96 -12.24 0.91
CA LEU A 156 -10.88 -12.66 2.31
C LEU A 156 -10.73 -11.46 3.27
N THR A 157 -10.02 -10.41 2.84
CA THR A 157 -9.71 -9.25 3.67
C THR A 157 -10.67 -8.10 3.53
N THR A 158 -11.53 -8.09 2.51
CA THR A 158 -12.56 -7.05 2.32
C THR A 158 -13.83 -7.46 3.04
N ILE A 159 -14.11 -6.84 4.19
CA ILE A 159 -15.29 -7.14 5.01
C ILE A 159 -16.35 -6.04 4.86
N HIS A 160 -15.92 -4.78 4.90
CA HIS A 160 -16.77 -3.62 4.71
C HIS A 160 -16.32 -2.81 3.49
N ALA A 161 -17.28 -2.33 2.71
CA ALA A 161 -17.04 -1.56 1.49
C ALA A 161 -16.15 -2.33 0.47
N ASP A 162 -15.35 -1.59 -0.30
CA ASP A 162 -14.61 -2.12 -1.45
C ASP A 162 -13.11 -2.34 -1.18
N ILE A 163 -12.57 -1.72 -0.12
CA ILE A 163 -11.14 -1.75 0.22
C ILE A 163 -10.86 -2.78 1.32
N PRO A 164 -9.78 -3.58 1.22
CA PRO A 164 -9.36 -4.49 2.27
C PRO A 164 -9.24 -3.82 3.64
N GLU A 165 -9.77 -4.47 4.67
CA GLU A 165 -9.71 -3.98 6.07
C GLU A 165 -8.30 -3.59 6.54
N PRO A 166 -7.20 -4.29 6.17
CA PRO A 166 -5.86 -3.87 6.58
C PRO A 166 -5.44 -2.50 6.02
N ILE A 167 -5.91 -2.14 4.82
CA ILE A 167 -5.69 -0.81 4.24
C ILE A 167 -6.66 0.19 4.90
N ARG A 168 -7.95 -0.15 4.93
CA ARG A 168 -9.00 0.72 5.47
C ARG A 168 -8.70 1.18 6.90
N ILE A 169 -8.22 0.28 7.75
CA ILE A 169 -7.86 0.59 9.13
C ILE A 169 -6.54 1.35 9.23
N ALA A 170 -5.58 1.11 8.33
CA ALA A 170 -4.38 1.95 8.24
C ALA A 170 -4.77 3.40 7.94
N HIS A 171 -5.67 3.61 6.97
CA HIS A 171 -6.22 4.93 6.62
C HIS A 171 -6.87 5.64 7.82
N LEU A 172 -7.77 4.94 8.53
CA LEU A 172 -8.46 5.54 9.68
C LEU A 172 -7.49 5.94 10.79
N ILE A 173 -6.50 5.09 11.10
CA ILE A 173 -5.47 5.43 12.08
C ILE A 173 -4.66 6.62 11.59
N ALA A 174 -4.24 6.60 10.32
CA ALA A 174 -3.41 7.63 9.72
C ALA A 174 -4.11 9.00 9.74
N ALA A 175 -5.39 9.06 9.40
CA ALA A 175 -6.22 10.26 9.51
C ALA A 175 -6.42 10.69 10.97
N GLY A 176 -6.79 9.76 11.86
CA GLY A 176 -7.09 10.05 13.26
C GLY A 176 -5.91 10.64 14.03
N ILE A 177 -4.69 10.11 13.83
CA ILE A 177 -3.49 10.63 14.52
C ILE A 177 -3.00 11.98 13.96
N THR A 178 -3.29 12.28 12.69
CA THR A 178 -2.83 13.52 12.06
C THR A 178 -3.84 14.65 12.21
N LYS A 179 -5.13 14.36 12.02
CA LYS A 179 -6.21 15.37 12.00
C LYS A 179 -6.99 15.43 13.31
N GLY A 180 -6.79 14.48 14.22
CA GLY A 180 -7.57 14.34 15.46
C GLY A 180 -8.84 13.50 15.30
N GLU A 181 -9.30 13.29 14.06
CA GLU A 181 -10.43 12.42 13.72
C GLU A 181 -10.27 11.81 12.32
N SER A 182 -10.93 10.68 12.08
CA SER A 182 -10.96 9.99 10.80
C SER A 182 -12.33 10.05 10.16
N SER A 183 -12.42 10.22 8.85
CA SER A 183 -13.66 10.09 8.08
C SER A 183 -13.78 8.70 7.46
N GLY A 184 -14.99 8.34 7.02
CA GLY A 184 -15.29 7.02 6.44
C GLY A 184 -14.85 6.83 4.99
N ASP A 185 -14.09 7.77 4.40
CA ASP A 185 -13.74 7.77 2.98
C ASP A 185 -12.50 6.92 2.64
N ALA A 186 -12.01 6.14 3.60
CA ALA A 186 -11.00 5.10 3.39
C ALA A 186 -11.43 4.17 2.28
#